data_AF-A0A7X5QJB1-F1
#
_entry.id   AF-A0A7X5QJB1-F1
#
_cell.length_a   1.000
_cell.length_b   1.000
_cell.length_c   1.000
_cell.angle_alpha   90.00
_cell.angle_beta   90.00
_cell.angle_gamma   90.00
#
_symmetry.space_group_name_H-M   'P 1'
#
loop_
_entity.id
_entity.type
_entity.pdbx_description
1 polymer ?
#
loop_
_entity_poly.entity_id
_entity_poly.type
_entity_poly.pdbx_seq_one_letter_code
_entity_poly.pdbx_strand_id
1 'polypeptide(L)'
;MFFKKLTPLKYAEVIKGLTALGFEMKPKKGTSHEQWIKKTENGKWLVTVDKHHAPFSRDLIKSMAKQAGISTKEFHSLCKGVISAEQVHAENSSE
;
A
#
# COMPACT_ATOMS: atom_id res chain seq x y z
N MET A 1 -2.00 5.98 -26.43
CA MET A 1 -2.11 5.79 -24.96
C MET A 1 -0.69 5.75 -24.38
N PHE A 2 -0.09 6.91 -24.13
CA PHE A 2 1.29 7.02 -23.66
C PHE A 2 1.31 7.00 -22.13
N PHE A 3 1.27 5.78 -21.58
CA PHE A 3 1.32 5.58 -20.15
C PHE A 3 2.72 5.91 -19.63
N LYS A 4 2.85 7.08 -19.01
CA LYS A 4 4.03 7.48 -18.21
C LYS A 4 4.33 6.33 -17.23
N LYS A 5 5.41 5.59 -17.50
CA LYS A 5 5.77 4.33 -16.84
C LYS A 5 5.92 4.57 -15.34
N LEU A 6 4.89 4.27 -14.56
CA LEU A 6 5.06 4.12 -13.11
C LEU A 6 5.96 2.91 -12.91
N THR A 7 7.07 3.12 -12.20
CA THR A 7 8.05 2.06 -11.99
C THR A 7 7.41 0.97 -11.15
N PRO A 8 7.55 -0.31 -11.55
CA PRO A 8 7.04 -1.42 -10.77
C PRO A 8 7.60 -1.37 -9.34
N LEU A 9 6.73 -1.59 -8.35
CA LEU A 9 7.15 -1.72 -6.97
C LEU A 9 7.58 -3.15 -6.69
N LYS A 10 8.61 -3.30 -5.87
CA LYS A 10 9.03 -4.60 -5.34
C LYS A 10 8.19 -4.91 -4.11
N TYR A 11 8.02 -6.20 -3.82
CA TYR A 11 7.36 -6.68 -2.62
C TYR A 11 7.91 -6.04 -1.33
N ALA A 12 9.24 -6.00 -1.18
CA ALA A 12 9.88 -5.43 0.01
C ALA A 12 9.51 -3.95 0.23
N GLU A 13 9.36 -3.17 -0.83
CA GLU A 13 9.01 -1.74 -0.78
C GLU A 13 7.57 -1.55 -0.33
N VAL A 14 6.65 -2.38 -0.84
CA VAL A 14 5.24 -2.39 -0.43
C VAL A 14 5.10 -2.76 1.04
N ILE A 15 5.81 -3.80 1.49
CA ILE A 15 5.77 -4.23 2.90
C ILE A 15 6.32 -3.14 3.83
N LYS A 16 7.43 -2.50 3.46
CA LYS A 16 7.96 -1.36 4.23
C LYS A 16 6.94 -0.24 4.34
N GLY A 17 6.30 0.15 3.23
CA GLY A 17 5.28 1.20 3.23
C GLY A 17 4.06 0.84 4.08
N LEU A 18 3.54 -0.39 3.96
CA LEU A 18 2.42 -0.87 4.77
C LEU A 18 2.76 -0.90 6.27
N THR A 19 3.95 -1.39 6.62
CA THR A 19 4.41 -1.41 8.02
C THR A 19 4.56 0.00 8.57
N ALA A 20 5.12 0.93 7.78
CA ALA A 20 5.26 2.35 8.16
C ALA A 20 3.90 3.03 8.37
N LEU A 21 2.88 2.64 7.62
CA LEU A 21 1.49 3.10 7.82
C LEU A 21 0.82 2.47 9.04
N GLY A 22 1.46 1.53 9.74
CA GLY A 22 0.88 0.81 10.88
C GLY A 22 -0.06 -0.32 10.47
N PHE A 23 0.10 -0.91 9.27
CA PHE A 23 -0.56 -2.16 8.94
C PHE A 23 0.19 -3.34 9.54
N GLU A 24 -0.56 -4.30 10.04
CA GLU A 24 -0.05 -5.55 10.60
C GLU A 24 -0.35 -6.71 9.64
N MET A 25 0.65 -7.56 9.38
CA MET A 25 0.46 -8.76 8.57
C MET A 25 -0.36 -9.79 9.34
N LYS A 26 -1.45 -10.29 8.75
CA LYS A 26 -2.21 -11.40 9.33
C LYS A 26 -1.47 -12.72 9.12
N PRO A 27 -1.55 -13.65 10.09
CA PRO A 27 -1.00 -15.00 9.93
C PRO A 27 -1.70 -15.71 8.77
N LYS A 28 -0.90 -16.28 7.86
CA LYS A 28 -1.37 -16.85 6.59
C LYS A 28 -2.03 -18.21 6.84
N LYS A 29 -3.27 -18.39 6.39
CA LYS A 29 -3.91 -19.71 6.28
C LYS A 29 -3.78 -20.21 4.83
N GLY A 30 -2.62 -20.76 4.48
CA GLY A 30 -2.43 -21.62 3.30
C GLY A 30 -2.47 -21.00 1.90
N THR A 31 -2.86 -19.73 1.74
CA THR A 31 -2.87 -19.05 0.44
C THR A 31 -1.67 -18.11 0.27
N SER A 32 -1.22 -17.95 -0.96
CA SER A 32 -0.07 -17.11 -1.30
C SER A 32 -0.33 -15.60 -1.26
N HIS A 33 -1.54 -15.19 -0.89
CA HIS A 33 -1.91 -13.79 -0.75
C HIS A 33 -1.75 -13.36 0.70
N GLU A 34 -0.99 -12.30 0.92
CA GLU A 34 -0.74 -11.75 2.25
C GLU A 34 -1.79 -10.69 2.55
N GLN A 35 -2.46 -10.82 3.69
CA GLN A 35 -3.44 -9.84 4.13
C GLN A 35 -2.83 -8.97 5.22
N TRP A 36 -2.93 -7.66 5.02
CA TRP A 36 -2.43 -6.63 5.92
C TRP A 36 -3.62 -5.87 6.48
N ILE A 37 -3.73 -5.81 7.81
CA ILE A 37 -4.83 -5.15 8.49
C ILE A 37 -4.31 -3.95 9.28
N LYS A 38 -4.96 -2.80 9.15
CA LYS A 38 -4.75 -1.65 10.02
C LYS A 38 -6.04 -1.36 10.76
N LYS A 39 -5.97 -1.28 12.09
CA LYS A 39 -7.09 -0.88 12.93
C LYS A 39 -6.96 0.61 13.25
N THR A 40 -8.01 1.36 12.99
CA THR A 40 -8.14 2.79 13.29
C THR A 40 -9.40 3.00 14.11
N GLU A 41 -9.53 4.15 14.76
CA GLU A 41 -10.76 4.50 15.50
C GLU A 41 -12.00 4.48 14.60
N ASN A 42 -11.83 4.85 13.32
CA ASN A 42 -12.89 4.85 12.30
C ASN A 42 -13.20 3.47 11.68
N GLY A 43 -12.48 2.40 12.05
CA GLY A 43 -12.71 1.07 11.49
C GLY A 43 -11.43 0.30 11.16
N LYS A 44 -11.54 -0.73 10.33
CA LYS A 44 -10.42 -1.59 9.93
C LYS A 44 -10.19 -1.52 8.42
N TRP A 45 -8.94 -1.31 8.03
CA TRP A 45 -8.49 -1.33 6.65
C TRP A 45 -7.83 -2.67 6.37
N LEU A 46 -8.14 -3.26 5.22
CA LEU A 46 -7.60 -4.55 4.81
C LEU A 46 -6.99 -4.41 3.42
N VAL A 47 -5.67 -4.57 3.33
CA VAL A 47 -4.92 -4.57 2.08
C VAL A 47 -4.50 -6.00 1.75
N THR A 48 -4.75 -6.42 0.52
CA THR A 48 -4.31 -7.74 0.05
C THR A 48 -3.10 -7.56 -0.86
N VAL A 49 -1.98 -8.16 -0.47
CA VAL A 49 -0.72 -8.15 -1.21
C VAL A 49 -0.54 -9.51 -1.88
N ASP A 50 -0.49 -9.49 -3.20
CA ASP A 50 -0.25 -10.68 -4.02
C ASP A 50 1.23 -10.75 -4.42
N LYS A 51 1.99 -11.65 -3.79
CA LYS A 51 3.43 -11.78 -4.06
C LYS A 51 3.73 -12.36 -5.44
N HIS A 52 2.83 -13.14 -6.03
CA HIS A 52 3.02 -13.78 -7.34
C HIS A 52 2.92 -12.77 -8.49
N HIS A 53 2.20 -11.68 -8.29
CA HIS A 53 2.15 -10.54 -9.21
C HIS A 53 3.28 -9.52 -9.01
N ALA A 54 4.32 -9.85 -8.22
CA ALA A 54 5.51 -9.02 -8.16
C ALA A 54 6.37 -9.24 -9.43
N PRO A 55 6.82 -8.16 -10.12
CA PRO A 55 6.69 -6.75 -9.79
C PRO A 55 5.28 -6.16 -9.93
N PHE A 56 4.82 -5.40 -8.92
CA PHE A 56 3.48 -4.85 -8.87
C PHE A 56 3.25 -3.81 -9.98
N SER A 57 2.27 -4.09 -10.86
CA SER A 57 1.78 -3.15 -11.86
C SER A 57 1.03 -1.99 -11.24
N ARG A 58 0.93 -0.87 -11.97
CA ARG A 58 0.21 0.34 -11.54
C ARG A 58 -1.21 0.05 -11.05
N ASP A 59 -1.95 -0.82 -11.72
CA ASP A 59 -3.33 -1.15 -11.36
C ASP A 59 -3.43 -1.85 -10.01
N LEU A 60 -2.45 -2.73 -9.70
CA LEU A 60 -2.38 -3.40 -8.41
C LEU A 60 -1.98 -2.41 -7.31
N ILE A 61 -1.02 -1.51 -7.58
CA ILE A 61 -0.66 -0.42 -6.67
C ILE A 61 -1.86 0.50 -6.40
N LYS A 62 -2.63 0.84 -7.44
CA LYS A 62 -3.85 1.63 -7.32
C LYS A 62 -4.90 0.94 -6.45
N SER A 63 -5.07 -0.38 -6.64
CA SER A 63 -5.96 -1.21 -5.83
C SER A 63 -5.54 -1.20 -4.35
N MET A 64 -4.26 -1.46 -4.07
CA MET A 64 -3.70 -1.46 -2.71
C MET A 64 -3.82 -0.08 -2.04
N ALA A 65 -3.51 1.00 -2.75
CA ALA A 65 -3.64 2.36 -2.25
C ALA A 65 -5.09 2.69 -1.88
N LYS A 66 -6.05 2.30 -2.74
CA LYS A 66 -7.49 2.44 -2.46
C LYS A 66 -7.92 1.65 -1.23
N GLN A 67 -7.41 0.43 -1.05
CA GLN A 67 -7.65 -0.38 0.15
C GLN A 67 -7.01 0.21 1.41
N ALA A 68 -5.90 0.93 1.27
CA ALA A 68 -5.23 1.61 2.37
C ALA A 68 -5.84 2.98 2.69
N GLY A 69 -6.80 3.45 1.88
CA GLY A 69 -7.45 4.74 2.05
C GLY A 69 -6.56 5.92 1.66
N ILE A 70 -5.53 5.72 0.83
CA ILE A 70 -4.61 6.79 0.41
C ILE A 70 -4.50 6.87 -1.12
N SER A 71 -3.97 7.99 -1.62
CA SER A 71 -3.75 8.20 -3.04
C SER A 71 -2.67 7.28 -3.61
N THR A 72 -2.80 6.88 -4.88
CA THR A 72 -1.82 6.00 -5.56
C THR A 72 -0.41 6.59 -5.62
N LYS A 73 -0.30 7.92 -5.77
CA LYS A 73 1.00 8.61 -5.75
C LYS A 73 1.63 8.53 -4.37
N GLU A 74 0.87 8.86 -3.33
CA GLU A 74 1.32 8.79 -1.94
C GLU A 74 1.79 7.38 -1.57
N PHE A 75 0.97 6.37 -1.88
CA PHE A 75 1.35 4.98 -1.66
C PHE A 75 2.64 4.61 -2.40
N HIS A 76 2.79 5.05 -3.66
CA HIS A 76 3.99 4.77 -4.45
C HIS A 76 5.24 5.47 -3.88
N SER A 77 5.15 6.77 -3.58
CA SER A 77 6.20 7.57 -2.97
C SER A 77 6.62 7.02 -1.62
N LEU A 78 5.65 6.62 -0.78
CA LEU A 78 5.89 5.99 0.51
C LEU A 78 6.62 4.66 0.36
N CYS A 79 6.15 3.80 -0.54
CA CYS A 79 6.82 2.51 -0.80
C CYS A 79 8.26 2.71 -1.28
N LYS A 80 8.50 3.78 -2.07
CA LYS A 80 9.84 4.17 -2.53
C LYS A 80 10.70 4.86 -1.47
N GLY A 81 10.16 5.15 -0.28
CA GLY A 81 10.84 5.90 0.77
C GLY A 81 11.07 7.39 0.44
N VAL A 82 10.29 7.95 -0.48
CA VAL A 82 10.36 9.38 -0.85
C VAL A 82 9.67 10.25 0.20
N ILE A 83 8.61 9.73 0.83
CA ILE A 83 7.82 10.41 1.86
C ILE A 83 7.58 9.48 3.05
N SER A 84 7.34 10.06 4.22
CA SER A 84 7.03 9.33 5.46
C SER A 84 5.52 9.12 5.64
N ALA A 85 5.12 8.07 6.36
CA ALA A 85 3.71 7.77 6.66
C ALA A 85 2.98 8.93 7.36
N GLU A 86 3.71 9.72 8.16
CA GLU A 86 3.19 10.92 8.84
C GLU A 86 2.73 12.01 7.84
N GLN A 87 3.48 12.18 6.74
CA GLN A 87 3.15 13.17 5.70
C GLN A 87 1.89 12.77 4.93
N VAL A 88 1.67 11.47 4.73
CA VAL A 88 0.47 10.95 4.05
C VAL A 88 -0.79 11.22 4.86
N HIS A 89 -0.71 11.16 6.20
CA HIS A 89 -1.87 11.43 7.06
C HIS A 89 -2.22 12.92 7.18
N ALA A 90 -1.22 13.81 7.12
CA ALA A 90 -1.46 15.26 7.20
C ALA A 90 -2.30 15.81 6.03
N GLU A 91 -2.11 15.30 4.81
CA GLU A 91 -2.86 15.78 3.63
C GLU A 91 -4.32 15.28 3.58
N ASN A 92 -4.65 14.17 4.23
CA ASN A 92 -6.01 13.61 4.19
C ASN A 92 -6.93 14.14 5.31
N SER A 93 -6.46 15.06 6.16
CA SER A 93 -7.24 15.68 7.22
C SER A 93 -7.80 17.07 6.86
N SER A 94 -7.60 17.52 5.61
CA SER A 94 -8.05 18.83 5.13
C SER A 94 -9.07 18.66 3.99
N GLU A 95 -10.24 18.07 4.27
CA GLU A 95 -11.42 18.23 3.41
C GLU A 95 -12.73 18.10 4.21
#